data_AF-A0A533RY45-F1
#
_entry.id   AF-A0A533RY45-F1
#
_cell.length_a   1.000
_cell.length_b   1.000
_cell.length_c   1.000
_cell.angle_alpha   90.00
_cell.angle_beta   90.00
_cell.angle_gamma   90.00
#
_symmetry.space_group_name_H-M   'P 1'
#
loop_
_entity.id
_entity.type
_entity.pdbx_description
1 polymer ?
#
loop_
_entity_poly.entity_id
_entity_poly.type
_entity_poly.pdbx_seq_one_letter_code
_entity_poly.pdbx_strand_id
1 'polypeptide(L)'
;MAAKANLPTPWKYHQILGWVTFAVMAAAVYLVFMWVPNEKIQGPVSKIIYFHVASAWLGFFAFFVVMLAGIAYLKTKDYKWDVISYASAEIGILFTTIVLLTGPIWGRASW
;
A
#
# COMPACT_ATOMS: atom_id res chain seq x y z
N MET A 1 1.58 0.95 -42.72
CA MET A 1 0.13 0.82 -42.47
C MET A 1 -0.04 -0.16 -41.31
N ALA A 2 0.19 0.30 -40.07
CA ALA A 2 0.15 -0.56 -38.89
C ALA A 2 -1.29 -0.62 -38.36
N ALA A 3 -1.85 -1.83 -38.29
CA ALA A 3 -3.16 -2.08 -37.73
C ALA A 3 -3.21 -1.55 -36.29
N LYS A 4 -4.11 -0.58 -36.03
CA LYS A 4 -4.50 -0.22 -34.67
C LYS A 4 -5.18 -1.44 -34.06
N ALA A 5 -4.42 -2.27 -33.36
CA ALA A 5 -4.97 -3.33 -32.54
C ALA A 5 -5.94 -2.66 -31.54
N ASN A 6 -7.23 -2.97 -31.64
CA ASN A 6 -8.25 -2.58 -30.68
C ASN A 6 -8.03 -3.35 -29.38
N LEU A 7 -6.94 -3.05 -28.68
CA LEU A 7 -6.74 -3.48 -27.31
C LEU A 7 -7.82 -2.79 -26.46
N PRO A 8 -8.58 -3.51 -25.63
CA PRO A 8 -9.57 -2.89 -24.75
C PRO A 8 -8.84 -1.86 -23.91
N THR A 9 -9.19 -0.58 -24.03
CA THR A 9 -8.48 0.52 -23.36
C THR A 9 -8.52 0.28 -21.85
N PRO A 10 -7.42 -0.14 -21.20
CA PRO A 10 -7.44 -0.46 -19.78
C PRO A 10 -7.69 0.79 -18.91
N TRP A 11 -7.46 1.97 -19.52
CA TRP A 11 -7.49 3.30 -18.92
C TRP A 11 -8.77 3.62 -18.12
N LYS A 12 -9.96 3.25 -18.60
CA LYS A 12 -11.21 3.64 -17.90
C LYS A 12 -11.35 2.97 -16.54
N TYR A 13 -10.99 1.69 -16.42
CA TYR A 13 -11.09 0.96 -15.15
C TYR A 13 -10.04 1.46 -14.15
N HIS A 14 -8.80 1.68 -14.61
CA HIS A 14 -7.76 2.26 -13.75
C HIS A 14 -8.09 3.67 -13.28
N GLN A 15 -8.76 4.48 -14.11
CA GLN A 15 -9.23 5.81 -13.71
C GLN A 15 -10.30 5.74 -12.63
N ILE A 16 -11.30 4.86 -12.78
CA ILE A 16 -12.35 4.68 -11.77
C ILE A 16 -11.73 4.21 -10.45
N LEU A 17 -10.87 3.19 -10.49
CA LEU A 17 -10.11 2.72 -9.34
C LEU A 17 -9.31 3.86 -8.70
N GLY A 18 -8.60 4.66 -9.49
CA GLY A 18 -7.83 5.79 -8.99
C GLY A 18 -8.68 6.84 -8.27
N TRP A 19 -9.83 7.22 -8.85
CA TRP A 19 -10.76 8.15 -8.21
C TRP A 19 -11.39 7.61 -6.94
N VAL A 20 -11.77 6.33 -6.93
CA VAL A 20 -12.31 5.66 -5.74
C VAL A 20 -11.26 5.60 -4.65
N THR A 21 -10.02 5.20 -4.96
CA THR A 21 -8.90 5.19 -4.02
C THR A 21 -8.65 6.59 -3.45
N PHE A 22 -8.66 7.62 -4.29
CA PHE A 22 -8.48 9.00 -3.85
C PHE A 22 -9.59 9.43 -2.89
N ALA A 23 -10.85 9.18 -3.23
CA ALA A 23 -12.00 9.56 -2.40
C ALA A 23 -11.98 8.84 -1.04
N VAL A 24 -11.70 7.54 -1.03
CA VAL A 24 -11.62 6.74 0.21
C VAL A 24 -10.43 7.18 1.06
N MET A 25 -9.27 7.46 0.46
CA MET A 25 -8.10 7.95 1.19
C MET A 25 -8.36 9.33 1.82
N ALA A 26 -8.99 10.25 1.08
CA ALA A 26 -9.38 11.56 1.59
C ALA A 26 -10.37 11.44 2.76
N ALA A 27 -11.36 10.56 2.65
CA ALA A 27 -12.30 10.27 3.71
C ALA A 27 -11.60 9.68 4.96
N ALA A 28 -10.68 8.73 4.76
CA ALA A 28 -9.92 8.13 5.86
C ALA A 28 -9.08 9.18 6.61
N VAL A 29 -8.36 10.05 5.88
CA VAL A 29 -7.59 11.15 6.48
C VAL A 29 -8.51 12.09 7.26
N TYR A 30 -9.65 12.49 6.67
CA TYR A 30 -10.61 13.35 7.36
C TYR A 30 -11.12 12.72 8.66
N LEU A 31 -11.51 11.44 8.64
CA LEU A 31 -12.01 10.74 9.82
C LEU A 31 -10.96 10.64 10.92
N VAL A 32 -9.71 10.30 10.57
CA VAL A 32 -8.63 10.19 11.58
C VAL A 32 -8.34 11.53 12.24
N PHE A 33 -8.29 12.62 11.50
CA PHE A 33 -7.94 13.92 12.08
C PHE A 33 -9.11 14.63 12.75
N MET A 34 -10.30 14.64 12.13
CA MET A 34 -11.45 15.43 12.57
C MET A 34 -12.42 14.65 13.46
N TRP A 35 -12.62 13.35 13.22
CA TRP A 35 -13.61 12.56 13.94
C TRP A 35 -13.03 11.86 15.17
N VAL A 36 -11.83 11.28 15.05
CA VAL A 36 -11.22 10.54 16.15
C VAL A 36 -10.75 11.51 17.24
N PRO A 37 -11.31 11.43 18.47
CA PRO A 37 -10.85 12.24 19.58
C PRO A 37 -9.42 11.86 19.98
N ASN A 38 -8.68 12.83 20.51
CA ASN A 38 -7.34 12.55 21.02
C ASN A 38 -7.40 11.62 22.23
N GLU A 39 -6.43 10.70 22.30
CA GLU A 39 -6.33 9.74 23.40
C GLU A 39 -5.85 10.47 24.67
N LYS A 40 -6.29 10.03 25.85
CA LYS A 40 -6.08 10.79 27.10
C LYS A 40 -4.62 10.79 27.56
N ILE A 41 -3.85 9.77 27.21
CA ILE A 41 -2.48 9.54 27.67
C ILE A 41 -1.47 9.96 26.59
N GLN A 42 -1.66 9.47 25.35
CA GLN A 42 -0.77 9.68 24.21
C GLN A 42 -1.11 10.95 23.40
N GLY A 43 -2.24 11.59 23.69
CA GLY A 43 -2.66 12.80 23.01
C GLY A 43 -2.85 12.59 21.49
N PRO A 44 -2.38 13.52 20.64
CA PRO A 44 -2.50 13.40 19.19
C PRO A 44 -1.65 12.28 18.56
N VAL A 45 -0.62 11.79 19.25
CA VAL A 45 0.34 10.83 18.69
C VAL A 45 -0.30 9.45 18.47
N SER A 46 -1.36 9.12 19.21
CA SER A 46 -2.13 7.89 19.00
C SER A 46 -2.69 7.78 17.58
N LYS A 47 -2.92 8.91 16.88
CA LYS A 47 -3.43 8.91 15.50
C LYS A 47 -2.46 8.29 14.49
N ILE A 48 -1.16 8.23 14.82
CA ILE A 48 -0.14 7.59 13.96
C ILE A 48 -0.46 6.09 13.75
N ILE A 49 -1.05 5.42 14.74
CA ILE A 49 -1.28 3.97 14.69
C ILE A 49 -2.22 3.56 13.56
N TYR A 50 -3.18 4.42 13.20
CA TYR A 50 -4.13 4.17 12.11
C TYR A 50 -3.44 4.06 10.75
N PHE A 51 -2.35 4.82 10.55
CA PHE A 51 -1.54 4.76 9.34
C PHE A 51 -0.45 3.68 9.45
N HIS A 52 0.16 3.54 10.62
CA HIS A 52 1.26 2.61 10.87
C HIS A 52 0.82 1.15 10.68
N VAL A 53 -0.28 0.74 11.33
CA VAL A 53 -0.75 -0.66 11.28
C VAL A 53 -1.19 -1.03 9.88
N ALA A 54 -1.92 -0.14 9.19
CA ALA A 54 -2.31 -0.35 7.80
C ALA A 54 -1.09 -0.50 6.87
N SER A 55 -0.06 0.33 7.06
CA SER A 55 1.19 0.25 6.31
C SER A 55 1.94 -1.06 6.59
N ALA A 56 1.96 -1.54 7.84
CA ALA A 56 2.60 -2.80 8.20
C ALA A 56 1.95 -3.99 7.49
N TRP A 57 0.62 -4.04 7.47
CA TRP A 57 -0.10 -5.09 6.73
C TRP A 57 0.20 -5.04 5.23
N LEU A 58 0.19 -3.85 4.61
CA LEU A 58 0.52 -3.71 3.19
C LEU A 58 1.94 -4.17 2.88
N GLY A 59 2.92 -3.83 3.72
CA GLY A 59 4.29 -4.32 3.59
C GLY A 59 4.37 -5.85 3.66
N PHE A 60 3.71 -6.48 4.65
CA PHE A 60 3.69 -7.94 4.77
C PHE A 60 3.04 -8.63 3.57
N PHE A 61 1.88 -8.13 3.14
CA PHE A 61 1.18 -8.70 1.98
C PHE A 61 1.99 -8.53 0.70
N ALA A 62 2.66 -7.38 0.51
CA ALA A 62 3.51 -7.14 -0.65
C ALA A 62 4.64 -8.17 -0.72
N PHE A 63 5.40 -8.38 0.36
CA PHE A 63 6.46 -9.39 0.38
C PHE A 63 5.94 -10.83 0.29
N PHE A 64 4.75 -11.10 0.81
CA PHE A 64 4.09 -12.39 0.61
C PHE A 64 3.80 -12.65 -0.88
N VAL A 65 3.32 -11.63 -1.61
CA VAL A 65 3.10 -11.72 -3.06
C VAL A 65 4.43 -11.88 -3.80
N VAL A 66 5.49 -11.16 -3.41
CA VAL A 66 6.84 -11.34 -3.98
C VAL A 66 7.30 -12.79 -3.84
N MET A 67 7.14 -13.39 -2.66
CA MET A 67 7.49 -14.79 -2.42
C MET A 67 6.71 -15.73 -3.34
N LEU A 68 5.38 -15.59 -3.42
CA LEU A 68 4.55 -16.45 -4.26
C LEU A 68 4.85 -16.28 -5.75
N ALA A 69 5.00 -15.05 -6.20
CA ALA A 69 5.33 -14.73 -7.59
C ALA A 69 6.73 -15.23 -7.97
N GLY A 70 7.71 -15.13 -7.07
CA GLY A 70 9.04 -15.70 -7.25
C GLY A 70 9.03 -17.22 -7.38
N ILE A 71 8.28 -17.93 -6.53
CA ILE A 71 8.11 -19.39 -6.64
C ILE A 71 7.43 -19.75 -7.97
N ALA A 72 6.39 -19.02 -8.35
CA ALA A 72 5.69 -19.23 -9.62
C ALA A 72 6.61 -18.97 -10.83
N TYR A 73 7.44 -17.93 -10.78
CA TYR A 73 8.43 -17.62 -11.80
C TYR A 73 9.45 -18.75 -11.96
N LEU A 74 10.03 -19.26 -10.86
CA LEU A 74 10.99 -20.36 -10.93
C LEU A 74 10.39 -21.64 -11.51
N LYS A 75 9.10 -21.90 -11.26
CA LYS A 75 8.40 -23.07 -11.78
C LYS A 75 8.01 -22.92 -13.26
N THR A 76 7.55 -21.74 -13.66
CA THR A 76 6.97 -21.52 -15.00
C THR A 76 7.91 -20.87 -16.01
N LYS A 77 8.92 -20.12 -15.53
CA LYS A 77 9.81 -19.24 -16.31
C LYS A 77 9.06 -18.21 -17.16
N ASP A 78 7.84 -17.86 -16.78
CA ASP A 78 7.04 -16.83 -17.46
C ASP A 78 7.32 -15.45 -16.84
N TYR A 79 7.79 -14.52 -17.68
CA TYR A 79 8.11 -13.13 -17.31
C TYR A 79 6.96 -12.38 -16.62
N LYS A 80 5.71 -12.78 -16.81
CA LYS A 80 4.57 -12.17 -16.10
C LYS A 80 4.72 -12.22 -14.58
N TRP A 81 5.23 -13.33 -14.06
CA TRP A 81 5.44 -13.50 -12.62
C TRP A 81 6.59 -12.64 -12.10
N ASP A 82 7.62 -12.44 -12.93
CA ASP A 82 8.74 -11.56 -12.60
C ASP A 82 8.28 -10.10 -12.50
N VAL A 83 7.47 -9.63 -13.46
CA VAL A 83 6.88 -8.28 -13.43
C VAL A 83 6.01 -8.06 -12.19
N ILE A 84 5.18 -9.05 -11.82
CA ILE A 84 4.33 -8.98 -10.62
C ILE A 84 5.19 -8.92 -9.36
N SER A 85 6.23 -9.76 -9.29
CA SER A 85 7.17 -9.79 -8.17
C SER A 85 7.88 -8.45 -8.00
N TYR A 86 8.42 -7.91 -9.08
CA TYR A 86 9.12 -6.62 -9.08
C TYR A 86 8.21 -5.47 -8.61
N ALA A 87 7.01 -5.35 -9.19
CA ALA A 87 6.05 -4.32 -8.80
C ALA A 87 5.62 -4.46 -7.32
N SER A 88 5.46 -5.69 -6.84
CA SER A 88 5.11 -5.95 -5.44
C SER A 88 6.27 -5.60 -4.49
N ALA A 89 7.51 -5.84 -4.90
CA ALA A 89 8.70 -5.50 -4.12
C ALA A 89 8.84 -3.98 -3.92
N GLU A 90 8.61 -3.18 -4.96
CA GLU A 90 8.62 -1.71 -4.86
C GLU A 90 7.57 -1.21 -3.83
N ILE A 91 6.35 -1.75 -3.90
CA ILE A 91 5.28 -1.43 -2.95
C ILE A 91 5.68 -1.84 -1.52
N GLY A 92 6.25 -3.05 -1.36
CA GLY A 92 6.68 -3.56 -0.06
C GLY A 92 7.74 -2.68 0.59
N ILE A 93 8.78 -2.28 -0.15
CA ILE A 93 9.85 -1.41 0.35
C ILE A 93 9.29 -0.05 0.78
N LEU A 94 8.38 0.54 0.00
CA LEU A 94 7.73 1.81 0.33
C LEU A 94 7.01 1.74 1.69
N PHE A 95 6.11 0.76 1.85
CA PHE A 95 5.31 0.64 3.07
C PHE A 95 6.15 0.20 4.28
N THR A 96 7.14 -0.67 4.08
CA THR A 96 8.08 -1.04 5.16
C THR A 96 8.92 0.14 5.60
N THR A 97 9.34 1.01 4.68
CA THR A 97 10.05 2.25 5.04
C THR A 97 9.17 3.15 5.91
N ILE A 98 7.89 3.33 5.54
CA ILE A 98 6.93 4.09 6.35
C ILE A 98 6.83 3.52 7.75
N VAL A 99 6.72 2.19 7.89
CA VAL A 99 6.62 1.49 9.18
C VAL A 99 7.89 1.67 10.01
N LEU A 100 9.07 1.50 9.41
CA LEU A 100 10.36 1.69 10.08
C LEU A 100 10.56 3.12 10.59
N LEU A 101 10.00 4.12 9.90
CA LEU A 101 10.03 5.51 10.35
C LEU A 101 9.00 5.79 11.44
N THR A 102 7.76 5.34 11.23
CA THR A 102 6.63 5.67 12.13
C THR A 102 6.64 4.88 13.44
N GLY A 103 7.25 3.70 13.46
CA GLY A 103 7.36 2.85 14.66
C GLY A 103 8.11 3.52 15.80
N PRO A 104 9.37 3.95 15.61
CA PRO A 104 10.13 4.66 16.64
C PRO A 104 9.49 5.97 17.09
N ILE A 105 8.81 6.69 16.19
CA ILE A 105 8.11 7.95 16.52
C ILE A 105 6.98 7.68 17.52
N TRP A 106 6.16 6.66 17.25
CA TRP A 106 5.08 6.27 18.17
C TRP A 106 5.63 5.66 19.47
N GLY A 107 6.67 4.83 19.37
CA GLY A 107 7.32 4.21 20.52
C GLY A 107 7.86 5.25 21.52
N ARG A 108 8.56 6.29 21.03
CA ARG A 108 9.09 7.37 21.89
C ARG A 108 8.00 8.18 22.59
N ALA A 109 6.82 8.32 21.98
CA ALA A 109 5.72 9.07 22.59
C ALA A 109 4.92 8.23 23.59
N SER A 110 5.02 6.90 23.51
CA SER A 110 4.26 5.97 24.33
C SER A 110 4.98 5.53 25.61
N TRP A 111 6.31 5.66 25.65
CA TRP A 111 7.21 5.24 26.72
C TRP A 111 8.15 6.39 27.11
#